data_AF-A0A7X9HQA6-F1
#
_entry.id   AF-A0A7X9HQA6-F1
#
_cell.length_a   1.000
_cell.length_b   1.000
_cell.length_c   1.000
_cell.angle_alpha   90.00
_cell.angle_beta   90.00
_cell.angle_gamma   90.00
#
_symmetry.space_group_name_H-M   'P 1'
#
loop_
_entity.id
_entity.type
_entity.pdbx_description
1 polymer ?
#
loop_
_entity_poly.entity_id
_entity_poly.type
_entity_poly.pdbx_seq_one_letter_code
_entity_poly.pdbx_strand_id
1 'polypeptide(L)'
;MKKICLQAGHKGRTTGSTGAPGEQKWTSEIVPKIASILRSRGFEVKETGADDYKTDKSIGSTDWDLFLSVHYDADIYNDRGGFIDTPDPKVDIATKESNRIAQVMRNNYFKDTGIPEKNRSNANTKFYYMWSNLSANTPCVLIEAGVGWRTPEDHQTLHFQQDKVAKAIADGITNALGGDTSTGTKVEVDSKEFENLVKNSTFADNVIKEFELGSADFEKLMKLWEAKNTELINLNKRNTDLAKERDTLLEVNDSIVEQMETMLTKDECKAKCDKAVETAKKKWEAELPQTPTQPEVPEDNVDHWIIKLIKKILGEN
;
A
#
# COMPACT_ATOMS: atom_id res chain seq x y z
N MET A 1 -30.83 -12.96 -1.60
CA MET A 1 -29.49 -12.90 -2.23
C MET A 1 -28.82 -11.65 -1.71
N LYS A 2 -27.56 -11.72 -1.27
CA LYS A 2 -26.87 -10.54 -0.73
C LYS A 2 -26.33 -9.67 -1.87
N LYS A 3 -26.45 -8.35 -1.74
CA LYS A 3 -26.10 -7.34 -2.75
C LYS A 3 -24.84 -6.60 -2.35
N ILE A 4 -23.85 -6.57 -3.25
CA ILE A 4 -22.57 -5.93 -3.02
C ILE A 4 -22.33 -4.88 -4.10
N CYS A 5 -21.92 -3.69 -3.70
CA CYS A 5 -21.41 -2.66 -4.61
C CYS A 5 -19.88 -2.58 -4.49
N LEU A 6 -19.17 -2.89 -5.57
CA LEU A 6 -17.72 -2.80 -5.65
C LEU A 6 -17.32 -1.57 -6.46
N GLN A 7 -16.60 -0.65 -5.83
CA GLN A 7 -16.03 0.49 -6.52
C GLN A 7 -14.59 0.21 -6.93
N ALA A 8 -14.30 0.38 -8.22
CA ALA A 8 -12.94 0.53 -8.71
C ALA A 8 -12.45 1.95 -8.41
N GLY A 9 -11.57 2.07 -7.41
CA GLY A 9 -10.99 3.34 -6.99
C GLY A 9 -10.42 4.13 -8.18
N HIS A 10 -10.74 5.41 -8.23
CA HIS A 10 -10.30 6.37 -9.27
C HIS A 10 -10.73 6.07 -10.72
N LYS A 11 -11.31 4.91 -11.04
CA LYS A 11 -11.73 4.53 -12.40
C LYS A 11 -12.63 5.61 -13.01
N GLY A 12 -12.22 6.11 -14.17
CA GLY A 12 -12.95 7.13 -14.95
C GLY A 12 -12.56 8.57 -14.63
N ARG A 13 -11.68 8.83 -13.65
CA ARG A 13 -11.21 10.19 -13.35
C ARG A 13 -10.03 10.59 -14.21
N THR A 14 -10.18 11.67 -14.96
CA THR A 14 -9.10 12.28 -15.77
C THR A 14 -8.50 13.53 -15.13
N THR A 15 -9.13 14.09 -14.10
CA THR A 15 -8.69 15.28 -13.38
C THR A 15 -8.91 15.14 -11.87
N GLY A 16 -8.21 15.93 -11.06
CA GLY A 16 -8.31 15.89 -9.59
C GLY A 16 -7.58 14.70 -8.99
N SER A 17 -8.15 14.07 -7.96
CA SER A 17 -7.55 12.90 -7.30
C SER A 17 -7.72 11.65 -8.18
N THR A 18 -6.70 11.40 -9.00
CA THR A 18 -6.61 10.31 -9.98
C THR A 18 -5.93 9.05 -9.43
N GLY A 19 -5.60 9.05 -8.14
CA GLY A 19 -4.98 7.92 -7.44
C GLY A 19 -3.46 7.89 -7.58
N ALA A 20 -2.85 6.85 -7.01
CA ALA A 20 -1.45 6.55 -7.19
C ALA A 20 -1.16 6.21 -8.67
N PRO A 21 0.07 6.45 -9.18
CA PRO A 21 0.40 6.11 -10.56
C PRO A 21 0.15 4.62 -10.85
N GLY A 22 -0.66 4.34 -11.87
CA GLY A 22 -1.07 2.99 -12.28
C GLY A 22 -2.35 2.47 -11.62
N GLU A 23 -2.87 3.16 -10.60
CA GLU A 23 -3.93 2.63 -9.74
C GLU A 23 -5.24 2.47 -10.49
N GLN A 24 -5.65 3.47 -11.27
CA GLN A 24 -6.88 3.39 -12.09
C GLN A 24 -6.92 2.18 -13.01
N LYS A 25 -5.78 1.82 -13.61
CA LYS A 25 -5.68 0.65 -14.47
C LYS A 25 -5.85 -0.61 -13.63
N TRP A 26 -5.11 -0.70 -12.52
CA TRP A 26 -5.15 -1.85 -11.63
C TRP A 26 -6.54 -2.08 -11.02
N THR A 27 -7.21 -1.03 -10.51
CA THR A 27 -8.56 -1.14 -9.96
C THR A 27 -9.58 -1.56 -11.02
N SER A 28 -9.41 -1.08 -12.25
CA SER A 28 -10.25 -1.48 -13.39
C SER A 28 -10.08 -2.94 -13.79
N GLU A 29 -8.95 -3.58 -13.47
CA GLU A 29 -8.65 -4.98 -13.77
C GLU A 29 -9.04 -5.91 -12.60
N ILE A 30 -8.75 -5.51 -11.35
CA ILE A 30 -8.96 -6.35 -10.17
C ILE A 30 -10.44 -6.43 -9.74
N VAL A 31 -11.20 -5.33 -9.86
CA VAL A 31 -12.60 -5.30 -9.42
C VAL A 31 -13.49 -6.29 -10.19
N PRO A 32 -13.40 -6.41 -11.54
CA PRO A 32 -14.11 -7.44 -12.27
C PRO A 32 -13.75 -8.87 -11.84
N LYS A 33 -12.47 -9.13 -11.47
CA LYS A 33 -12.03 -10.44 -10.95
C LYS A 33 -12.71 -10.75 -9.61
N ILE A 34 -12.72 -9.80 -8.68
CA ILE A 34 -13.41 -9.92 -7.39
C ILE A 34 -14.91 -10.16 -7.62
N ALA A 35 -15.54 -9.38 -8.50
CA ALA A 35 -16.95 -9.47 -8.82
C ALA A 35 -17.31 -10.85 -9.40
N SER A 36 -16.49 -11.40 -10.29
CA SER A 36 -16.67 -12.73 -10.87
C SER A 36 -16.69 -13.82 -9.78
N ILE A 37 -15.75 -13.76 -8.83
CA ILE A 37 -15.65 -14.73 -7.73
C ILE A 37 -16.86 -14.62 -6.79
N LEU A 38 -17.32 -13.41 -6.49
CA LEU A 38 -18.48 -13.20 -5.64
C LEU A 38 -19.77 -13.65 -6.34
N ARG A 39 -19.95 -13.34 -7.62
CA ARG A 39 -21.11 -13.84 -8.40
C ARG A 39 -21.15 -15.37 -8.41
N SER A 40 -20.01 -16.04 -8.57
CA SER A 40 -19.96 -17.51 -8.51
C SER A 40 -20.26 -18.09 -7.12
N ARG A 41 -20.29 -17.25 -6.07
CA ARG A 41 -20.67 -17.60 -4.68
C ARG A 41 -22.10 -17.16 -4.34
N GLY A 42 -22.90 -16.80 -5.35
CA GLY A 42 -24.31 -16.45 -5.17
C GLY A 42 -24.56 -15.03 -4.66
N PHE A 43 -23.59 -14.12 -4.79
CA PHE A 43 -23.81 -12.70 -4.50
C PHE A 43 -24.31 -11.96 -5.75
N GLU A 44 -25.22 -11.00 -5.55
CA GLU A 44 -25.55 -9.99 -6.56
C GLU A 44 -24.50 -8.88 -6.48
N VAL A 45 -23.73 -8.67 -7.55
CA VAL A 45 -22.60 -7.72 -7.53
C VAL A 45 -22.80 -6.62 -8.57
N LYS A 46 -22.83 -5.37 -8.10
CA LYS A 46 -22.74 -4.16 -8.93
C LYS A 46 -21.31 -3.62 -8.89
N GLU A 47 -20.74 -3.40 -10.07
CA GLU A 47 -19.45 -2.73 -10.21
C GLU A 47 -19.69 -1.25 -10.54
N THR A 48 -18.89 -0.36 -9.99
CA THR A 48 -18.96 1.09 -10.23
C THR A 48 -17.56 1.69 -10.36
N GLY A 49 -17.43 2.74 -11.17
CA GLY A 49 -16.29 3.64 -11.18
C GLY A 49 -16.34 4.66 -10.04
N ALA A 50 -15.38 5.58 -10.04
CA ALA A 50 -15.25 6.60 -8.99
C ALA A 50 -16.45 7.57 -8.98
N ASP A 51 -16.93 7.98 -10.14
CA ASP A 51 -17.93 9.05 -10.26
C ASP A 51 -19.28 8.60 -10.84
N ASP A 52 -19.48 7.29 -11.06
CA ASP A 52 -20.69 6.77 -11.71
C ASP A 52 -21.96 7.00 -10.87
N TYR A 53 -21.84 7.20 -9.54
CA TYR A 53 -22.96 7.58 -8.66
C TYR A 53 -23.66 8.88 -9.10
N LYS A 54 -22.97 9.73 -9.86
CA LYS A 54 -23.54 10.97 -10.41
C LYS A 54 -24.60 10.67 -11.46
N THR A 55 -24.39 9.65 -12.29
CA THR A 55 -25.27 9.27 -13.40
C THR A 55 -26.17 8.07 -13.05
N ASP A 56 -25.66 7.12 -12.28
CA ASP A 56 -26.38 5.92 -11.87
C ASP A 56 -26.84 6.06 -10.42
N LYS A 57 -28.11 6.47 -10.28
CA LYS A 57 -28.72 6.69 -8.97
C LYS A 57 -28.92 5.41 -8.17
N SER A 58 -28.89 4.23 -8.82
CA SER A 58 -29.05 2.96 -8.13
C SER A 58 -27.91 2.70 -7.13
N ILE A 59 -26.73 3.30 -7.33
CA ILE A 59 -25.60 3.19 -6.40
C ILE A 59 -25.97 3.77 -5.04
N GLY A 60 -26.60 4.95 -5.01
CA GLY A 60 -26.97 5.64 -3.78
C GLY A 60 -28.34 5.28 -3.22
N SER A 61 -29.27 4.82 -4.06
CA SER A 61 -30.64 4.51 -3.63
C SER A 61 -30.86 3.05 -3.23
N THR A 62 -29.88 2.17 -3.42
CA THR A 62 -29.96 0.76 -3.03
C THR A 62 -29.37 0.57 -1.63
N ASP A 63 -30.06 -0.19 -0.79
CA ASP A 63 -29.51 -0.71 0.46
C ASP A 63 -28.63 -1.93 0.14
N TRP A 64 -27.32 -1.72 0.11
CA TRP A 64 -26.35 -2.80 -0.13
C TRP A 64 -26.03 -3.52 1.18
N ASP A 65 -25.78 -4.84 1.10
CA ASP A 65 -25.20 -5.58 2.22
C ASP A 65 -23.72 -5.20 2.47
N LEU A 66 -23.06 -4.65 1.44
CA LEU A 66 -21.72 -4.08 1.51
C LEU A 66 -21.46 -3.13 0.33
N PHE A 67 -20.93 -1.95 0.62
CA PHE A 67 -20.14 -1.17 -0.33
C PHE A 67 -18.65 -1.32 -0.01
N LEU A 68 -17.83 -1.70 -1.00
CA LEU A 68 -16.38 -1.78 -0.89
C LEU A 68 -15.69 -0.93 -1.95
N SER A 69 -14.89 0.06 -1.53
CA SER A 69 -13.96 0.76 -2.42
C SER A 69 -12.60 0.07 -2.44
N VAL A 70 -12.13 -0.30 -3.63
CA VAL A 70 -10.86 -1.01 -3.83
C VAL A 70 -9.82 -0.05 -4.39
N HIS A 71 -8.71 0.10 -3.67
CA HIS A 71 -7.59 0.98 -3.95
C HIS A 71 -6.25 0.27 -3.73
N TYR A 72 -5.16 0.93 -4.12
CA TYR A 72 -3.84 0.66 -3.56
C TYR A 72 -3.13 1.98 -3.21
N ASP A 73 -2.19 1.90 -2.27
CA ASP A 73 -1.47 3.06 -1.77
C ASP A 73 -0.24 3.40 -2.64
N ALA A 74 0.14 4.68 -2.64
CA ALA A 74 1.39 5.14 -3.23
C ALA A 74 2.54 4.90 -2.26
N ASP A 75 3.73 4.58 -2.78
CA ASP A 75 4.94 4.51 -1.95
C ASP A 75 5.44 5.92 -1.59
N ILE A 76 4.79 6.54 -0.61
CA ILE A 76 5.18 7.86 -0.07
C ILE A 76 6.02 7.75 1.21
N TYR A 77 6.14 6.55 1.78
CA TYR A 77 6.83 6.30 3.05
C TYR A 77 8.07 5.42 2.90
N ASN A 78 8.41 4.98 1.69
CA ASN A 78 9.45 3.97 1.45
C ASN A 78 9.19 2.71 2.28
N ASP A 79 7.92 2.29 2.35
CA ASP A 79 7.42 1.21 3.19
C ASP A 79 6.35 0.44 2.42
N ARG A 80 6.20 -0.86 2.74
CA ARG A 80 5.14 -1.71 2.20
C ARG A 80 3.97 -1.81 3.16
N GLY A 81 2.93 -2.51 2.77
CA GLY A 81 1.75 -2.82 3.55
C GLY A 81 0.50 -2.11 3.04
N GLY A 82 -0.64 -2.63 3.47
CA GLY A 82 -1.96 -2.09 3.15
C GLY A 82 -2.76 -1.85 4.43
N PHE A 83 -3.96 -1.32 4.27
CA PHE A 83 -4.89 -1.15 5.37
C PHE A 83 -6.33 -1.22 4.87
N ILE A 84 -7.23 -1.57 5.78
CA ILE A 84 -8.66 -1.50 5.54
C ILE A 84 -9.21 -0.42 6.45
N ASP A 85 -10.14 0.39 5.97
CA ASP A 85 -10.76 1.45 6.72
C ASP A 85 -12.28 1.48 6.59
N THR A 86 -12.89 2.17 7.53
CA THR A 86 -14.34 2.39 7.65
C THR A 86 -14.60 3.88 7.91
N PRO A 87 -15.80 4.39 7.61
CA PRO A 87 -16.12 5.79 7.84
C PRO A 87 -15.96 6.19 9.31
N ASP A 88 -15.82 7.49 9.57
CA ASP A 88 -15.95 8.01 10.93
C ASP A 88 -17.38 7.72 11.47
N PRO A 89 -17.55 7.30 12.73
CA PRO A 89 -18.87 7.03 13.31
C PRO A 89 -19.87 8.18 13.24
N LYS A 90 -19.39 9.42 13.08
CA LYS A 90 -20.23 10.62 12.92
C LYS A 90 -20.93 10.68 11.57
N VAL A 91 -20.45 9.95 10.56
CA VAL A 91 -20.98 9.98 9.19
C VAL A 91 -21.50 8.62 8.71
N ASP A 92 -21.38 7.57 9.53
CA ASP A 92 -21.84 6.21 9.19
C ASP A 92 -22.84 5.67 10.21
N ILE A 93 -24.09 5.57 9.77
CA ILE A 93 -25.18 5.00 10.57
C ILE A 93 -25.01 3.47 10.72
N ALA A 94 -24.38 2.81 9.76
CA ALA A 94 -24.07 1.38 9.74
C ALA A 94 -22.69 1.04 10.37
N THR A 95 -22.05 2.00 11.07
CA THR A 95 -20.68 1.89 11.64
C THR A 95 -20.37 0.55 12.31
N LYS A 96 -21.29 0.01 13.11
CA LYS A 96 -21.08 -1.27 13.80
C LYS A 96 -20.85 -2.41 12.82
N GLU A 97 -21.64 -2.45 11.76
CA GLU A 97 -21.54 -3.49 10.73
C GLU A 97 -20.36 -3.25 9.79
N SER A 98 -20.11 -1.99 9.40
CA SER A 98 -18.90 -1.59 8.67
C SER A 98 -17.62 -2.08 9.37
N ASN A 99 -17.51 -1.83 10.68
CA ASN A 99 -16.37 -2.27 11.50
C ASN A 99 -16.26 -3.79 11.62
N ARG A 100 -17.39 -4.50 11.78
CA ARG A 100 -17.41 -5.96 11.83
C ARG A 100 -16.89 -6.57 10.52
N ILE A 101 -17.39 -6.09 9.38
CA ILE A 101 -16.98 -6.56 8.05
C ILE A 101 -15.50 -6.25 7.81
N ALA A 102 -15.07 -5.01 8.07
CA ALA A 102 -13.68 -4.61 7.93
C ALA A 102 -12.74 -5.50 8.77
N GLN A 103 -13.10 -5.84 10.01
CA GLN A 103 -12.29 -6.72 10.84
C GLN A 103 -12.15 -8.13 10.25
N VAL A 104 -13.25 -8.71 9.74
CA VAL A 104 -13.20 -10.03 9.08
C VAL A 104 -12.32 -9.98 7.83
N MET A 105 -12.44 -8.90 7.04
CA MET A 105 -11.59 -8.71 5.87
C MET A 105 -10.11 -8.55 6.23
N ARG A 106 -9.76 -7.79 7.28
CA ARG A 106 -8.37 -7.66 7.76
C ARG A 106 -7.76 -9.01 8.12
N ASN A 107 -8.48 -9.80 8.92
CA ASN A 107 -8.05 -11.11 9.38
C ASN A 107 -7.81 -12.09 8.21
N ASN A 108 -8.47 -11.88 7.07
CA ASN A 108 -8.34 -12.71 5.87
C ASN A 108 -7.27 -12.17 4.92
N TYR A 109 -7.43 -10.93 4.46
CA TYR A 109 -6.70 -10.36 3.34
C TYR A 109 -5.19 -10.32 3.55
N PHE A 110 -4.73 -9.72 4.66
CA PHE A 110 -3.30 -9.52 4.91
C PHE A 110 -2.57 -10.86 5.13
N LYS A 111 -3.23 -11.79 5.82
CA LYS A 111 -2.74 -13.16 6.00
C LYS A 111 -2.60 -13.90 4.66
N ASP A 112 -3.65 -13.89 3.84
CA ASP A 112 -3.69 -14.69 2.62
C ASP A 112 -2.77 -14.12 1.54
N THR A 113 -2.64 -12.80 1.46
CA THR A 113 -1.77 -12.14 0.49
C THR A 113 -0.30 -12.12 0.92
N GLY A 114 -0.02 -12.10 2.23
CA GLY A 114 1.31 -11.84 2.77
C GLY A 114 1.72 -10.36 2.73
N ILE A 115 0.77 -9.46 2.48
CA ILE A 115 0.96 -8.01 2.58
C ILE A 115 0.80 -7.62 4.06
N PRO A 116 1.76 -6.90 4.66
CA PRO A 116 1.63 -6.44 6.05
C PRO A 116 0.43 -5.51 6.23
N GLU A 117 -0.30 -5.68 7.32
CA GLU A 117 -1.27 -4.68 7.75
C GLU A 117 -0.54 -3.47 8.37
N LYS A 118 -0.97 -2.27 8.03
CA LYS A 118 -0.46 -1.01 8.58
C LYS A 118 -1.60 -0.17 9.15
N ASN A 119 -1.29 0.66 10.14
CA ASN A 119 -2.23 1.66 10.62
C ASN A 119 -1.99 2.99 9.89
N ARG A 120 -2.67 3.19 8.76
CA ARG A 120 -2.58 4.41 7.92
C ARG A 120 -3.93 5.10 7.69
N SER A 121 -4.92 4.77 8.54
CA SER A 121 -6.22 5.44 8.54
C SER A 121 -6.03 6.95 8.71
N ASN A 122 -6.73 7.74 7.89
CA ASN A 122 -6.60 9.19 7.88
C ASN A 122 -7.93 9.86 7.48
N ALA A 123 -7.96 11.19 7.49
CA ALA A 123 -9.19 11.94 7.20
C ALA A 123 -9.77 11.64 5.80
N ASN A 124 -8.95 11.37 4.78
CA ASN A 124 -9.44 11.09 3.43
C ASN A 124 -10.18 9.75 3.34
N THR A 125 -9.77 8.76 4.13
CA THR A 125 -10.44 7.45 4.19
C THR A 125 -11.63 7.47 5.15
N LYS A 126 -11.50 8.17 6.29
CA LYS A 126 -12.60 8.35 7.26
C LYS A 126 -13.77 9.18 6.72
N PHE A 127 -13.51 10.15 5.86
CA PHE A 127 -14.50 11.01 5.22
C PHE A 127 -14.50 10.84 3.70
N TYR A 128 -14.22 9.62 3.22
CA TYR A 128 -14.24 9.28 1.80
C TYR A 128 -15.57 9.70 1.16
N TYR A 129 -15.49 10.33 -0.01
CA TYR A 129 -16.64 11.02 -0.62
C TYR A 129 -17.82 10.08 -0.91
N MET A 130 -17.60 8.78 -1.10
CA MET A 130 -18.70 7.85 -1.35
C MET A 130 -19.59 7.63 -0.13
N TRP A 131 -19.09 7.81 1.09
CA TRP A 131 -19.88 7.60 2.31
C TRP A 131 -21.17 8.42 2.32
N SER A 132 -21.13 9.67 1.85
CA SER A 132 -22.30 10.55 1.79
C SER A 132 -23.20 10.34 0.56
N ASN A 133 -22.81 9.44 -0.35
CA ASN A 133 -23.53 9.18 -1.62
C ASN A 133 -24.19 7.79 -1.64
N LEU A 134 -24.10 7.05 -0.54
CA LEU A 134 -24.71 5.74 -0.35
C LEU A 134 -25.95 5.86 0.54
N SER A 135 -26.79 4.84 0.51
CA SER A 135 -27.86 4.71 1.50
C SER A 135 -27.26 4.62 2.92
N ALA A 136 -27.91 5.28 3.88
CA ALA A 136 -27.56 5.23 5.30
C ALA A 136 -27.51 3.81 5.89
N ASN A 137 -28.22 2.85 5.28
CA ASN A 137 -28.26 1.46 5.75
C ASN A 137 -27.10 0.62 5.20
N THR A 138 -26.30 1.15 4.27
CA THR A 138 -25.24 0.39 3.60
C THR A 138 -23.97 0.34 4.45
N PRO A 139 -23.50 -0.84 4.88
CA PRO A 139 -22.18 -1.00 5.50
C PRO A 139 -21.07 -0.68 4.49
N CYS A 140 -20.01 -0.06 5.00
CA CYS A 140 -19.11 0.76 4.21
C CYS A 140 -17.64 0.42 4.53
N VAL A 141 -16.89 -0.07 3.54
CA VAL A 141 -15.48 -0.45 3.71
C VAL A 141 -14.63 0.09 2.55
N LEU A 142 -13.40 0.51 2.86
CA LEU A 142 -12.37 0.84 1.88
C LEU A 142 -11.15 -0.03 2.14
N ILE A 143 -10.52 -0.54 1.09
CA ILE A 143 -9.26 -1.26 1.17
C ILE A 143 -8.18 -0.55 0.36
N GLU A 144 -7.09 -0.19 1.03
CA GLU A 144 -5.80 0.07 0.41
C GLU A 144 -5.03 -1.24 0.39
N ALA A 145 -5.05 -1.93 -0.74
CA ALA A 145 -4.67 -3.33 -0.88
C ALA A 145 -3.18 -3.61 -0.59
N GLY A 146 -2.36 -2.57 -0.51
CA GLY A 146 -0.91 -2.62 -0.39
C GLY A 146 -0.30 -1.43 -1.10
N VAL A 147 1.02 -1.39 -1.20
CA VAL A 147 1.71 -0.33 -1.96
C VAL A 147 1.96 -0.78 -3.39
N GLY A 148 1.24 -0.19 -4.35
CA GLY A 148 1.27 -0.59 -5.76
C GLY A 148 2.26 0.20 -6.64
N TRP A 149 2.77 1.33 -6.17
CA TRP A 149 3.70 2.20 -6.90
C TRP A 149 5.16 2.05 -6.42
N ARG A 150 6.15 2.38 -7.27
CA ARG A 150 7.62 2.27 -7.03
C ARG A 150 8.21 0.87 -6.75
N THR A 151 7.46 -0.19 -6.98
CA THR A 151 7.97 -1.58 -6.94
C THR A 151 8.40 -2.13 -5.57
N PRO A 152 7.76 -1.79 -4.42
CA PRO A 152 7.98 -2.53 -3.18
C PRO A 152 7.50 -3.98 -3.31
N GLU A 153 7.79 -4.85 -2.34
CA GLU A 153 7.41 -6.27 -2.39
C GLU A 153 5.89 -6.50 -2.61
N ASP A 154 5.05 -5.58 -2.14
CA ASP A 154 3.61 -5.58 -2.41
C ASP A 154 3.28 -5.44 -3.90
N HIS A 155 4.03 -4.63 -4.64
CA HIS A 155 3.84 -4.43 -6.09
C HIS A 155 3.86 -5.76 -6.82
N GLN A 156 4.76 -6.67 -6.42
CA GLN A 156 4.82 -7.99 -7.05
C GLN A 156 3.52 -8.78 -6.84
N THR A 157 2.96 -8.71 -5.62
CA THR A 157 1.70 -9.38 -5.29
C THR A 157 0.52 -8.71 -5.99
N LEU A 158 0.45 -7.38 -5.96
CA LEU A 158 -0.64 -6.60 -6.54
C LEU A 158 -0.69 -6.73 -8.07
N HIS A 159 0.44 -6.72 -8.77
CA HIS A 159 0.47 -6.70 -10.24
C HIS A 159 0.64 -8.08 -10.88
N PHE A 160 1.40 -8.99 -10.26
CA PHE A 160 1.67 -10.31 -10.83
C PHE A 160 0.94 -11.47 -10.15
N GLN A 161 0.26 -11.22 -9.03
CA GLN A 161 -0.58 -12.22 -8.34
C GLN A 161 -2.01 -11.69 -8.15
N GLN A 162 -2.55 -10.97 -9.14
CA GLN A 162 -3.91 -10.39 -9.06
C GLN A 162 -4.99 -11.41 -8.71
N ASP A 163 -4.90 -12.67 -9.18
CA ASP A 163 -5.90 -13.70 -8.84
C ASP A 163 -5.86 -14.06 -7.35
N LYS A 164 -4.67 -14.05 -6.74
CA LYS A 164 -4.49 -14.23 -5.29
C LYS A 164 -5.14 -13.08 -4.52
N VAL A 165 -4.90 -11.84 -4.96
CA VAL A 165 -5.47 -10.62 -4.35
C VAL A 165 -7.00 -10.62 -4.47
N ALA A 166 -7.53 -10.87 -5.68
CA ALA A 166 -8.97 -10.92 -5.92
C ALA A 166 -9.65 -12.00 -5.08
N LYS A 167 -9.04 -13.20 -5.00
CA LYS A 167 -9.52 -14.28 -4.16
C LYS A 167 -9.50 -13.91 -2.68
N ALA A 168 -8.43 -13.33 -2.17
CA ALA A 168 -8.31 -12.93 -0.76
C ALA A 168 -9.36 -11.88 -0.35
N ILE A 169 -9.66 -10.92 -1.23
CA ILE A 169 -10.73 -9.94 -1.02
C ILE A 169 -12.11 -10.63 -1.04
N ALA A 170 -12.38 -11.46 -2.05
CA ALA A 170 -13.65 -12.17 -2.16
C ALA A 170 -13.90 -13.12 -0.99
N ASP A 171 -12.86 -13.81 -0.50
CA ASP A 171 -12.89 -14.66 0.69
C ASP A 171 -13.22 -13.85 1.93
N GLY A 172 -12.56 -12.70 2.14
CA GLY A 172 -12.87 -11.78 3.23
C GLY A 172 -14.33 -11.34 3.24
N ILE A 173 -14.88 -10.96 2.07
CA ILE A 173 -16.29 -10.57 1.92
C ILE A 173 -17.23 -11.76 2.17
N THR A 174 -16.90 -12.94 1.62
CA THR A 174 -17.72 -14.15 1.77
C THR A 174 -17.80 -14.56 3.24
N ASN A 175 -16.66 -14.54 3.94
CA ASN A 175 -16.56 -14.82 5.37
C ASN A 175 -17.33 -13.78 6.20
N ALA A 176 -17.27 -12.51 5.81
CA ALA A 176 -17.97 -11.44 6.53
C ALA A 176 -19.49 -11.54 6.38
N LEU A 177 -19.98 -11.88 5.19
CA LEU A 177 -21.39 -11.87 4.86
C LEU A 177 -22.06 -13.25 5.00
N GLY A 178 -21.33 -14.30 5.39
CA GLY A 178 -21.89 -15.65 5.54
C GLY A 178 -22.33 -16.24 4.21
N GLY A 179 -21.58 -15.96 3.14
CA GLY A 179 -21.76 -16.70 1.89
C GLY A 179 -21.41 -18.16 2.14
N ASP A 180 -22.23 -19.06 1.61
CA ASP A 180 -22.06 -20.48 1.80
C ASP A 180 -20.77 -20.92 1.09
N THR A 181 -19.67 -21.08 1.82
CA THR A 181 -18.43 -21.63 1.26
C THR A 181 -18.60 -23.09 0.83
N SER A 182 -19.72 -23.71 1.22
CA SER A 182 -20.13 -25.05 0.85
C SER A 182 -20.96 -25.12 -0.44
N THR A 183 -21.43 -24.00 -0.98
CA THR A 183 -21.99 -23.94 -2.35
C THR A 183 -20.90 -23.54 -3.33
N GLY A 184 -19.87 -24.39 -3.42
CA GLY A 184 -19.53 -24.82 -4.76
C GLY A 184 -20.83 -25.34 -5.35
N THR A 185 -21.50 -24.55 -6.18
CA THR A 185 -22.52 -25.09 -7.05
C THR A 185 -21.81 -26.27 -7.72
N LYS A 186 -22.17 -27.49 -7.33
CA LYS A 186 -22.18 -28.56 -8.31
C LYS A 186 -23.06 -27.98 -9.38
N VAL A 187 -22.44 -27.36 -10.38
CA VAL A 187 -23.03 -27.32 -11.69
C VAL A 187 -23.16 -28.81 -11.97
N GLU A 188 -24.33 -29.37 -11.67
CA GLU A 188 -24.80 -30.51 -12.45
C GLU A 188 -24.91 -29.93 -13.85
N VAL A 189 -23.77 -29.94 -14.53
CA VAL A 189 -23.76 -29.83 -15.97
C VAL A 189 -24.57 -31.05 -16.35
N ASP A 190 -25.76 -30.84 -16.91
CA ASP A 190 -26.50 -31.93 -17.51
C ASP A 190 -25.50 -32.62 -18.44
N SER A 191 -25.12 -33.85 -18.08
CA SER A 191 -24.09 -34.61 -18.80
C SER A 191 -24.40 -34.65 -20.29
N LYS A 192 -25.68 -34.57 -20.68
CA LYS A 192 -26.11 -34.49 -22.08
C LYS A 192 -25.91 -33.11 -22.71
N GLU A 193 -26.08 -32.02 -21.96
CA GLU A 193 -25.84 -30.66 -22.44
C GLU A 193 -24.34 -30.36 -22.55
N PHE A 194 -23.52 -30.84 -21.59
CA PHE A 194 -22.07 -30.81 -21.69
C PHE A 194 -21.56 -31.68 -22.84
N GLU A 195 -22.06 -32.92 -22.96
CA GLU A 195 -21.71 -33.78 -24.09
C GLU A 195 -22.11 -33.15 -25.43
N ASN A 196 -23.25 -32.48 -25.52
CA ASN A 196 -23.67 -31.79 -26.75
C ASN A 196 -22.83 -30.54 -27.04
N LEU A 197 -22.37 -29.81 -26.03
CA LEU A 197 -21.43 -28.69 -26.18
C LEU A 197 -20.04 -29.17 -26.60
N VAL A 198 -19.55 -30.26 -26.00
CA VAL A 198 -18.26 -30.88 -26.36
C VAL A 198 -18.32 -31.48 -27.76
N LYS A 199 -19.41 -32.15 -28.13
CA LYS A 199 -19.62 -32.75 -29.47
C LYS A 199 -19.83 -31.71 -30.58
N ASN A 200 -20.24 -30.48 -30.25
CA ASN A 200 -20.50 -29.42 -31.23
C ASN A 200 -19.49 -28.26 -31.19
N SER A 201 -18.55 -28.25 -30.24
CA SER A 201 -17.51 -27.22 -30.21
C SER A 201 -16.36 -27.62 -31.13
N THR A 202 -16.14 -26.81 -32.16
CA THR A 202 -14.91 -26.81 -32.96
C THR A 202 -13.67 -26.53 -32.10
N PHE A 203 -13.83 -26.08 -30.86
CA PHE A 203 -12.77 -25.86 -29.89
C PHE A 203 -12.19 -27.17 -29.34
N ALA A 204 -13.02 -28.15 -28.99
CA ALA A 204 -12.54 -29.46 -28.51
C ALA A 204 -11.77 -30.19 -29.62
N ASP A 205 -12.24 -30.16 -30.86
CA ASP A 205 -11.55 -30.75 -32.00
C ASP A 205 -10.23 -30.04 -32.33
N ASN A 206 -10.15 -28.71 -32.12
CA ASN A 206 -8.91 -27.95 -32.31
C ASN A 206 -7.90 -28.18 -31.17
N VAL A 207 -8.36 -28.28 -29.91
CA VAL A 207 -7.49 -28.62 -28.77
C VAL A 207 -7.00 -30.07 -28.87
N ILE A 208 -7.84 -31.01 -29.34
CA ILE A 208 -7.44 -32.40 -29.57
C ILE A 208 -6.46 -32.50 -30.75
N LYS A 209 -6.65 -31.73 -31.84
CA LYS A 209 -5.67 -31.63 -32.93
C LYS A 209 -4.34 -30.97 -32.53
N GLU A 210 -4.35 -30.01 -31.61
CA GLU A 210 -3.11 -29.43 -31.06
C GLU A 210 -2.44 -30.34 -30.00
N PHE A 211 -3.21 -31.22 -29.34
CA PHE A 211 -2.69 -32.25 -28.43
C PHE A 211 -2.21 -33.54 -29.12
N GLU A 212 -2.24 -33.60 -30.45
CA GLU A 212 -1.49 -34.61 -31.24
C GLU A 212 0.02 -34.31 -31.32
N LEU A 213 0.56 -33.47 -30.43
CA LEU A 213 1.98 -33.52 -30.09
C LEU A 213 2.26 -34.90 -29.50
N GLY A 214 2.93 -35.76 -30.28
CA GLY A 214 3.24 -37.13 -29.89
C GLY A 214 3.84 -37.16 -28.48
N SER A 215 3.63 -38.25 -27.74
CA SER A 215 4.01 -38.38 -26.32
C SER A 215 5.44 -37.92 -25.97
N ALA A 216 6.37 -37.98 -26.93
CA ALA A 216 7.73 -37.47 -26.82
C ALA A 216 7.81 -35.93 -26.67
N ASP A 217 6.97 -35.16 -27.36
CA ASP A 217 6.94 -33.70 -27.28
C ASP A 217 6.30 -33.21 -25.97
N PHE A 218 5.29 -33.93 -25.48
CA PHE A 218 4.72 -33.68 -24.16
C PHE A 218 5.74 -33.93 -23.04
N GLU A 219 6.47 -35.05 -23.10
CA GLU A 219 7.52 -35.36 -22.11
C GLU A 219 8.64 -34.29 -22.14
N LYS A 220 8.99 -33.78 -23.32
CA LYS A 220 9.95 -32.69 -23.47
C LYS A 220 9.45 -31.38 -22.87
N LEU A 221 8.17 -31.04 -23.08
CA LEU A 221 7.54 -29.85 -22.49
C LEU A 221 7.44 -29.96 -20.96
N MET A 222 7.11 -31.14 -20.43
CA MET A 222 7.10 -31.39 -18.99
C MET A 222 8.49 -31.21 -18.37
N LYS A 223 9.54 -31.74 -19.00
CA LYS A 223 10.93 -31.54 -18.53
C LYS A 223 11.36 -30.07 -18.58
N LEU A 224 10.95 -29.33 -19.61
CA LEU A 224 11.20 -27.88 -19.70
C LEU A 224 10.46 -27.11 -18.60
N TRP A 225 9.21 -27.48 -18.32
CA TRP A 225 8.42 -26.90 -17.25
C TRP A 225 9.04 -27.17 -15.88
N GLU A 226 9.45 -28.42 -15.59
CA GLU A 226 10.12 -28.79 -14.35
C GLU A 226 11.44 -28.04 -14.15
N ALA A 227 12.24 -27.91 -15.21
CA ALA A 227 13.49 -27.14 -15.20
C ALA A 227 13.22 -25.65 -14.89
N LYS A 228 12.21 -25.06 -15.54
CA LYS A 228 11.82 -23.65 -15.30
C LYS A 228 11.24 -23.43 -13.91
N ASN A 229 10.46 -24.38 -13.40
CA ASN A 229 9.92 -24.31 -12.05
C ASN A 229 11.04 -24.41 -10.99
N THR A 230 12.04 -25.26 -11.23
CA THR A 230 13.24 -25.37 -10.38
C THR A 230 14.06 -24.07 -10.39
N GLU A 231 14.23 -23.45 -11.56
CA GLU A 231 14.88 -22.14 -11.71
C GLU A 231 14.13 -21.06 -10.90
N LEU A 232 12.80 -21.04 -10.98
CA LEU A 232 11.96 -20.10 -10.24
C LEU A 232 12.06 -20.28 -8.72
N ILE A 233 12.07 -21.53 -8.24
CA ILE A 233 12.26 -21.85 -6.82
C ILE A 233 13.61 -21.33 -6.32
N ASN A 234 14.67 -21.53 -7.12
CA ASN A 234 16.01 -21.04 -6.78
C ASN A 234 16.09 -19.51 -6.75
N LEU A 235 15.44 -18.82 -7.71
CA LEU A 235 15.33 -17.36 -7.71
C LEU A 235 14.61 -16.83 -6.47
N ASN A 236 13.48 -17.46 -6.10
CA ASN A 236 12.75 -17.08 -4.89
C ASN A 236 13.58 -17.29 -3.62
N LYS A 237 14.37 -18.36 -3.55
CA LYS A 237 15.30 -18.58 -2.44
C LYS A 237 16.35 -17.48 -2.37
N ARG A 238 16.97 -17.13 -3.50
CA ARG A 238 17.96 -16.04 -3.58
C ARG A 238 17.37 -14.69 -3.16
N ASN A 239 16.16 -14.37 -3.61
CA ASN A 239 15.47 -13.14 -3.19
C ASN A 239 15.20 -13.11 -1.68
N THR A 240 14.86 -14.26 -1.10
CA THR A 240 14.70 -14.41 0.36
C THR A 240 16.02 -14.15 1.10
N ASP A 241 17.13 -14.67 0.59
CA ASP A 241 18.45 -14.47 1.18
C ASP A 241 18.91 -13.00 1.08
N LEU A 242 18.67 -12.35 -0.07
CA LEU A 242 18.93 -10.91 -0.26
C LEU A 242 18.09 -10.03 0.66
N ALA A 243 16.83 -10.40 0.92
CA ALA A 243 15.98 -9.66 1.87
C ALA A 243 16.55 -9.71 3.29
N LYS A 244 17.05 -10.88 3.72
CA LYS A 244 17.73 -11.01 5.03
C LYS A 244 19.02 -10.18 5.10
N GLU A 245 19.81 -10.17 4.03
CA GLU A 245 21.03 -9.35 3.96
C GLU A 245 20.71 -7.86 4.06
N ARG A 246 19.67 -7.40 3.35
CA ARG A 246 19.17 -6.02 3.47
C ARG A 246 18.77 -5.70 4.91
N ASP A 247 18.02 -6.58 5.57
CA ASP A 247 17.56 -6.35 6.94
C ASP A 247 18.74 -6.27 7.92
N THR A 248 19.77 -7.12 7.74
CA THR A 248 21.03 -7.01 8.51
C THR A 248 21.75 -5.67 8.26
N LEU A 249 21.77 -5.18 7.02
CA LEU A 249 22.37 -3.88 6.71
C LEU A 249 21.61 -2.71 7.33
N LEU A 250 20.28 -2.81 7.42
CA LEU A 250 19.46 -1.80 8.09
C LEU A 250 19.74 -1.77 9.60
N GLU A 251 19.84 -2.94 10.25
CA GLU A 251 20.21 -3.02 11.67
C GLU A 251 21.60 -2.40 11.94
N VAL A 252 22.58 -2.64 11.06
CA VAL A 252 23.90 -2.01 11.15
C VAL A 252 23.80 -0.49 10.99
N ASN A 253 23.01 -0.01 10.03
CA ASN A 253 22.82 1.41 9.80
C ASN A 253 22.18 2.11 11.01
N ASP A 254 21.14 1.51 11.60
CA ASP A 254 20.47 2.05 12.79
C ASP A 254 21.45 2.13 13.98
N SER A 255 22.30 1.11 14.16
CA SER A 255 23.35 1.13 15.19
C SER A 255 24.38 2.25 14.95
N ILE A 256 24.76 2.52 13.70
CA ILE A 256 25.66 3.64 13.36
C ILE A 256 24.99 4.98 13.71
N VAL A 257 23.71 5.15 13.38
CA VAL A 257 22.96 6.37 13.69
C VAL A 257 22.91 6.58 15.21
N GLU A 258 22.59 5.55 16.00
CA GLU A 258 22.58 5.62 17.46
C GLU A 258 23.97 5.99 18.03
N GLN A 259 25.05 5.41 17.48
CA GLN A 259 26.42 5.78 17.86
C GLN A 259 26.75 7.24 17.50
N MET A 260 26.30 7.72 16.34
CA MET A 260 26.48 9.12 15.95
C MET A 260 25.70 10.07 16.87
N GLU A 261 24.47 9.72 17.25
CA GLU A 261 23.64 10.52 18.16
C GLU A 261 24.22 10.58 19.58
N THR A 262 24.78 9.48 20.06
CA THR A 262 25.46 9.43 21.38
C THR A 262 26.78 10.21 21.36
N MET A 263 27.55 10.14 20.27
CA MET A 263 28.74 10.98 20.06
C MET A 263 28.38 12.46 19.87
N LEU A 264 27.18 12.76 19.37
CA LEU A 264 26.62 14.10 19.18
C LEU A 264 25.84 14.60 20.41
N THR A 265 26.02 13.99 21.59
CA THR A 265 25.52 14.61 22.82
C THR A 265 26.05 16.03 22.92
N LYS A 266 25.14 16.98 22.67
CA LYS A 266 25.39 18.42 22.52
C LYS A 266 26.18 18.99 23.68
N ASP A 267 26.16 18.35 24.84
CA ASP A 267 26.76 18.83 26.07
C ASP A 267 28.29 18.72 26.09
N GLU A 268 28.90 17.69 25.49
CA GLU A 268 30.37 17.60 25.43
C GLU A 268 30.95 18.58 24.40
N CYS A 269 30.28 18.70 23.24
CA CYS A 269 30.69 19.62 22.20
C CYS A 269 30.49 21.09 22.65
N LYS A 270 29.36 21.38 23.30
CA LYS A 270 29.08 22.68 23.92
C LYS A 270 30.05 22.99 25.06
N ALA A 271 30.34 22.05 25.95
CA ALA A 271 31.33 22.25 27.02
C ALA A 271 32.74 22.52 26.49
N LYS A 272 33.15 21.85 25.39
CA LYS A 272 34.42 22.13 24.72
C LYS A 272 34.43 23.52 24.07
N CYS A 273 33.33 23.93 23.43
CA CYS A 273 33.17 25.28 22.88
C CYS A 273 33.21 26.36 23.98
N ASP A 274 32.42 26.20 25.05
CA ASP A 274 32.34 27.15 26.15
C ASP A 274 33.72 27.31 26.83
N LYS A 275 34.44 26.21 27.03
CA LYS A 275 35.82 26.23 27.59
C LYS A 275 36.81 26.92 26.66
N ALA A 276 36.69 26.75 25.34
CA ALA A 276 37.54 27.43 24.37
C ALA A 276 37.27 28.94 24.34
N VAL A 277 36.00 29.36 24.39
CA VAL A 277 35.59 30.76 24.48
C VAL A 277 36.11 31.41 25.76
N GLU A 278 35.94 30.76 26.92
CA GLU A 278 36.45 31.23 28.21
C GLU A 278 37.97 31.41 28.20
N THR A 279 38.70 30.47 27.58
CA THR A 279 40.16 30.52 27.47
C THR A 279 40.61 31.68 26.57
N ALA A 280 39.94 31.86 25.43
CA ALA A 280 40.23 32.97 24.52
C ALA A 280 39.95 34.34 25.17
N LYS A 281 38.86 34.45 25.94
CA LYS A 281 38.51 35.68 26.68
C LYS A 281 39.57 36.03 27.72
N LYS A 282 40.02 35.08 28.53
CA LYS A 282 41.07 35.31 29.54
C LYS A 282 42.39 35.73 28.92
N LYS A 283 42.75 35.12 27.78
CA LYS A 283 43.96 35.48 27.04
C LYS A 283 43.87 36.92 26.49
N TRP A 284 42.72 37.28 25.92
CA TRP A 284 42.45 38.64 25.45
C TRP A 284 42.52 39.67 26.60
N GLU A 285 41.89 39.39 27.73
CA GLU A 285 41.91 40.27 28.91
C GLU A 285 43.32 40.45 29.50
N ALA A 286 44.14 39.40 29.45
CA ALA A 286 45.54 39.47 29.87
C ALA A 286 46.45 40.23 28.87
N GLU A 287 46.08 40.27 27.60
CA GLU A 287 46.80 40.97 26.53
C GLU A 287 46.33 42.43 26.35
N LEU A 288 45.22 42.84 26.99
CA LEU A 288 44.77 44.23 26.98
C LEU A 288 45.78 45.12 27.73
N PRO A 289 46.35 46.14 27.06
CA PRO A 289 47.29 47.04 27.70
C PRO A 289 46.61 47.81 28.83
N GLN A 290 47.03 47.58 30.06
CA GLN A 290 46.61 48.37 31.21
C GLN A 290 47.32 49.73 31.17
N THR A 291 46.76 50.67 30.41
CA THR A 291 47.11 52.09 30.56
C THR A 291 45.90 53.00 30.38
N PRO A 292 45.82 54.09 31.16
CA PRO A 292 44.63 54.89 31.30
C PRO A 292 44.59 56.01 30.25
N THR A 293 43.54 56.01 29.44
CA THR A 293 42.74 57.18 29.03
C THR A 293 41.89 56.72 27.85
N GLN A 294 40.58 56.56 28.09
CA GLN A 294 39.63 56.31 27.04
C GLN A 294 39.49 57.57 26.17
N PRO A 295 39.72 57.51 24.86
CA PRO A 295 38.95 58.35 23.97
C PRO A 295 37.54 57.74 23.84
N GLU A 296 36.52 58.57 23.95
CA GLU A 296 35.14 58.20 23.63
C GLU A 296 35.07 57.60 22.23
N VAL A 297 34.71 56.32 22.15
CA VAL A 297 34.42 55.65 20.88
C VAL A 297 32.89 55.73 20.70
N PRO A 298 32.39 56.23 19.55
CA PRO A 298 30.95 56.29 19.29
C PRO A 298 30.33 54.89 19.34
N GLU A 299 29.15 54.78 19.96
CA GLU A 299 28.43 53.52 20.27
C GLU A 299 28.04 52.67 19.03
N ASP A 300 28.28 53.17 17.81
CA ASP A 300 27.64 52.64 16.60
C ASP A 300 28.43 51.51 15.89
N ASN A 301 29.52 50.99 16.47
CA ASN A 301 30.45 50.12 15.71
C ASN A 301 30.81 48.76 16.34
N VAL A 302 30.06 48.31 17.34
CA VAL A 302 30.27 46.99 17.98
C VAL A 302 29.98 45.84 17.01
N ASP A 303 28.94 45.99 16.17
CA ASP A 303 28.52 44.95 15.21
C ASP A 303 29.57 44.70 14.12
N HIS A 304 30.29 45.73 13.68
CA HIS A 304 31.34 45.58 12.68
C HIS A 304 32.51 44.73 13.19
N TRP A 305 32.85 44.85 14.47
CA TRP A 305 33.93 44.09 15.09
C TRP A 305 33.56 42.64 15.35
N ILE A 306 32.32 42.38 15.80
CA ILE A 306 31.81 41.02 16.00
C ILE A 306 31.77 40.27 14.66
N ILE A 307 31.30 40.92 13.59
CA ILE A 307 31.27 40.32 12.24
C ILE A 307 32.68 40.00 11.74
N LYS A 308 33.66 40.88 11.97
CA LYS A 308 35.05 40.65 11.57
C LYS A 308 35.70 39.47 12.31
N LEU A 309 35.36 39.32 13.60
CA LEU A 309 35.86 38.23 14.44
C LEU A 309 35.26 36.88 14.01
N ILE A 310 33.95 36.86 13.72
CA ILE A 310 33.25 35.65 13.24
C ILE A 310 33.84 35.18 11.90
N LYS A 311 34.03 36.08 10.94
CA LYS A 311 34.64 35.74 9.64
C LYS A 311 36.04 35.13 9.78
N LYS A 312 36.86 35.70 10.67
CA LYS A 312 38.22 35.20 10.95
C LYS A 312 38.22 33.80 11.58
N ILE A 313 37.26 33.50 12.47
CA ILE A 313 37.12 32.17 13.09
C ILE A 313 36.66 31.13 12.06
N LEU A 314 35.82 31.53 11.10
CA LEU A 314 35.31 30.65 10.04
C LEU A 314 36.28 30.48 8.86
N GLY A 315 37.45 31.12 8.88
CA GLY A 315 38.43 31.05 7.79
C GLY A 315 38.02 31.82 6.54
N GLU A 316 37.03 32.71 6.65
CA GLU A 316 36.58 33.60 5.59
C GLU A 316 37.43 34.87 5.63
N ASN A 317 38.21 35.13 4.58
CA ASN A 317 38.96 36.37 4.41
C ASN A 317 38.05 37.53 3.96
#